data_AF-A0A1D2RG94-F1
#
_entry.id   AF-A0A1D2RG94-F1
#
_cell.length_a   1.000
_cell.length_b   1.000
_cell.length_c   1.000
_cell.angle_alpha   90.00
_cell.angle_beta   90.00
_cell.angle_gamma   90.00
#
_symmetry.space_group_name_H-M   'P 1'
#
loop_
_entity.id
_entity.type
_entity.pdbx_description
1 polymer ?
#
loop_
_entity_poly.entity_id
_entity_poly.type
_entity_poly.pdbx_seq_one_letter_code
_entity_poly.pdbx_strand_id
1 'polypeptide(L)'
;MSYWNHYDYYTPTKPKEVKDGIKLQSKKIGSRWWSKKWISALERFTQSNRLQRGKNYARNGQVINFKIESGRVTARVQGSASMPYSVKIELEPFTDEQWKKIISTMSERAIFIAKLLDSEMPPDIEEAFSISGISLFPENRGLLKTHCSCPDHANPCKHIAAVHYILAEEFDRDPFMIFKLRGMGEKNIISKLRTMRGSDTEVTEGPELSTENFEKPKMVSLKECAGNFWSKNRDFEKIPISVTHPIVPAAVLKRLGMPPFLGDNFLAETEKIYKLISDRAVKEAYGGVIRDEQKQNHRDRCK
;
A
#
# COMPACT_ATOMS: atom_id res chain seq x y z
N MET A 1 -0.43 -38.24 -56.48
CA MET A 1 -0.66 -36.81 -56.20
C MET A 1 -0.67 -36.63 -54.69
N SER A 2 0.47 -36.29 -54.11
CA SER A 2 0.66 -36.05 -52.68
C SER A 2 0.24 -34.62 -52.35
N TYR A 3 -0.90 -34.47 -51.67
CA TYR A 3 -1.32 -33.19 -51.09
C TYR A 3 -0.37 -32.83 -49.95
N TRP A 4 0.33 -31.70 -50.11
CA TRP A 4 1.30 -31.18 -49.17
C TRP A 4 0.62 -30.69 -47.89
N ASN A 5 1.03 -31.26 -46.75
CA ASN A 5 0.78 -30.74 -45.40
C ASN A 5 1.53 -29.40 -45.24
N HIS A 6 0.82 -28.27 -45.35
CA HIS A 6 1.35 -26.96 -44.98
C HIS A 6 1.02 -26.70 -43.51
N TYR A 7 1.89 -27.16 -42.60
CA TYR A 7 1.85 -26.72 -41.22
C TYR A 7 2.50 -25.34 -41.14
N ASP A 8 1.68 -24.29 -41.04
CA ASP A 8 2.13 -22.94 -40.71
C ASP A 8 2.82 -22.96 -39.34
N TYR A 9 4.15 -22.92 -39.34
CA TYR A 9 4.94 -22.76 -38.12
C TYR A 9 4.71 -21.34 -37.57
N TYR A 10 3.80 -21.23 -36.60
CA TYR A 10 3.52 -19.97 -35.91
C TYR A 10 4.75 -19.54 -35.09
N THR A 11 5.52 -18.56 -35.59
CA THR A 11 6.64 -18.00 -34.82
C THR A 11 6.12 -17.25 -33.60
N PRO A 12 6.54 -17.62 -32.36
CA PRO A 12 6.09 -16.93 -31.16
C PRO A 12 6.48 -15.45 -31.18
N THR A 13 5.51 -14.55 -31.13
CA THR A 13 5.77 -13.11 -31.06
C THR A 13 6.21 -12.69 -29.65
N LYS A 14 7.35 -11.99 -29.57
CA LYS A 14 7.85 -11.41 -28.31
C LYS A 14 7.15 -10.06 -28.03
N PRO A 15 6.85 -9.73 -26.76
CA PRO A 15 6.39 -8.39 -26.42
C PRO A 15 7.47 -7.36 -26.72
N LYS A 16 7.05 -6.16 -27.14
CA LYS A 16 7.97 -5.04 -27.34
C LYS A 16 8.45 -4.52 -25.99
N GLU A 17 9.71 -4.16 -25.89
CA GLU A 17 10.26 -3.62 -24.64
C GLU A 17 9.75 -2.20 -24.37
N VAL A 18 9.58 -1.88 -23.08
CA VAL A 18 9.19 -0.56 -22.60
C VAL A 18 10.35 -0.02 -21.78
N LYS A 19 10.86 1.17 -22.11
CA LYS A 19 12.00 1.78 -21.39
C LYS A 19 11.65 2.11 -19.93
N ASP A 20 10.51 2.77 -19.72
CA ASP A 20 10.10 3.31 -18.41
C ASP A 20 8.82 2.65 -17.88
N GLY A 21 8.63 1.36 -18.18
CA GLY A 21 7.47 0.64 -17.71
C GLY A 21 7.58 0.27 -16.24
N ILE A 22 6.43 0.26 -15.57
CA ILE A 22 6.27 -0.06 -14.16
C ILE A 22 6.59 -1.53 -13.94
N LYS A 23 7.65 -1.77 -13.16
CA LYS A 23 8.16 -3.09 -12.81
C LYS A 23 7.77 -3.43 -11.39
N LEU A 24 7.49 -4.71 -11.17
CA LEU A 24 7.44 -5.27 -9.82
C LEU A 24 8.80 -5.10 -9.14
N GLN A 25 8.81 -4.42 -8.00
CA GLN A 25 10.03 -4.16 -7.22
C GLN A 25 10.33 -5.30 -6.24
N SER A 26 9.28 -5.98 -5.77
CA SER A 26 9.38 -7.02 -4.75
C SER A 26 9.75 -8.38 -5.36
N LYS A 27 10.69 -9.10 -4.72
CA LYS A 27 10.99 -10.50 -5.06
C LYS A 27 9.76 -11.40 -4.84
N LYS A 28 8.99 -11.11 -3.80
CA LYS A 28 7.78 -11.83 -3.39
C LYS A 28 6.57 -10.91 -3.47
N ILE A 29 5.81 -11.06 -4.56
CA ILE A 29 4.52 -10.37 -4.74
C ILE A 29 3.52 -10.92 -3.73
N GLY A 30 2.71 -10.06 -3.11
CA GLY A 30 1.80 -10.49 -2.06
C GLY A 30 2.58 -10.94 -0.84
N SER A 31 3.51 -10.11 -0.37
CA SER A 31 4.24 -10.38 0.86
C SER A 31 3.32 -10.26 2.08
N ARG A 32 2.37 -9.32 2.04
CA ARG A 32 1.39 -9.07 3.09
C ARG A 32 0.10 -9.87 2.88
N TRP A 33 -0.62 -10.13 3.97
CA TRP A 33 -1.80 -11.00 3.95
C TRP A 33 -2.92 -10.46 3.06
N TRP A 34 -3.13 -9.14 3.02
CA TRP A 34 -4.18 -8.50 2.23
C TRP A 34 -3.94 -8.59 0.73
N SER A 35 -2.69 -8.40 0.30
CA SER A 35 -2.31 -8.56 -1.10
C SER A 35 -2.33 -10.01 -1.54
N LYS A 36 -1.98 -10.96 -0.66
CA LYS A 36 -2.22 -12.39 -0.92
C LYS A 36 -3.70 -12.65 -1.11
N LYS A 37 -4.57 -12.09 -0.28
CA LYS A 37 -6.02 -12.26 -0.39
C LYS A 37 -6.55 -11.74 -1.73
N TRP A 38 -6.06 -10.58 -2.19
CA TRP A 38 -6.35 -10.05 -3.51
C TRP A 38 -5.88 -10.97 -4.65
N ILE A 39 -4.63 -11.45 -4.59
CA ILE A 39 -4.09 -12.37 -5.60
C ILE A 39 -4.84 -13.69 -5.60
N SER A 40 -5.19 -14.21 -4.43
CA SER A 40 -5.97 -15.45 -4.28
C SER A 40 -7.37 -15.31 -4.86
N ALA A 41 -7.99 -14.11 -4.80
CA ALA A 41 -9.22 -13.85 -5.54
C ALA A 41 -9.00 -14.01 -7.05
N LEU A 42 -7.95 -13.43 -7.63
CA LEU A 42 -7.59 -13.62 -9.04
C LEU A 42 -7.31 -15.09 -9.39
N GLU A 43 -6.53 -15.79 -8.56
CA GLU A 43 -6.10 -17.18 -8.79
C GLU A 43 -7.26 -18.16 -8.85
N ARG A 44 -8.35 -17.90 -8.12
CA ARG A 44 -9.59 -18.70 -8.20
C ARG A 44 -10.28 -18.60 -9.56
N PHE A 45 -9.97 -17.59 -10.37
CA PHE A 45 -10.69 -17.30 -11.61
C PHE A 45 -9.93 -17.66 -12.90
N THR A 46 -8.71 -18.20 -12.81
CA THR A 46 -7.91 -18.49 -14.01
C THR A 46 -6.89 -19.61 -13.82
N GLN A 47 -6.37 -20.11 -14.94
CA GLN A 47 -5.37 -21.18 -14.96
C GLN A 47 -3.97 -20.66 -14.59
N SER A 48 -3.21 -21.46 -13.85
CA SER A 48 -1.88 -21.12 -13.33
C SER A 48 -0.88 -20.70 -14.42
N ASN A 49 -0.92 -21.33 -15.59
CA ASN A 49 -0.04 -21.02 -16.71
C ASN A 49 -0.24 -19.59 -17.28
N ARG A 50 -1.47 -19.07 -17.28
CA ARG A 50 -1.80 -17.72 -17.74
C ARG A 50 -1.31 -16.68 -16.74
N LEU A 51 -1.43 -16.98 -15.45
CA LEU A 51 -0.93 -16.16 -14.36
C LEU A 51 0.58 -16.00 -14.40
N GLN A 52 1.32 -17.08 -14.64
CA GLN A 52 2.78 -17.00 -14.78
C GLN A 52 3.21 -16.06 -15.91
N ARG A 53 2.50 -16.08 -17.05
CA ARG A 53 2.78 -15.12 -18.14
C ARG A 53 2.48 -13.69 -17.72
N GLY A 54 1.35 -13.45 -17.05
CA GLY A 54 1.02 -12.11 -16.52
C GLY A 54 2.05 -11.60 -15.51
N LYS A 55 2.51 -12.48 -14.62
CA LYS A 55 3.57 -12.21 -13.65
C LYS A 55 4.88 -11.80 -14.34
N ASN A 56 5.25 -12.49 -15.41
CA ASN A 56 6.43 -12.14 -16.20
C ASN A 56 6.28 -10.78 -16.90
N TYR A 57 5.10 -10.45 -17.41
CA TYR A 57 4.83 -9.12 -17.98
C TYR A 57 5.01 -8.01 -16.93
N ALA A 58 4.49 -8.20 -15.73
CA ALA A 58 4.64 -7.25 -14.63
C ALA A 58 6.11 -7.10 -14.19
N ARG A 59 6.87 -8.20 -14.12
CA ARG A 59 8.31 -8.17 -13.79
C ARG A 59 9.16 -7.49 -14.85
N ASN A 60 8.83 -7.71 -16.12
CA ASN A 60 9.59 -7.17 -17.25
C ASN A 60 9.22 -5.71 -17.56
N GLY A 61 8.36 -5.08 -16.76
CA GLY A 61 8.00 -3.66 -16.95
C GLY A 61 7.10 -3.44 -18.14
N GLN A 62 6.21 -4.37 -18.46
CA GLN A 62 5.32 -4.23 -19.62
C GLN A 62 4.10 -3.34 -19.33
N VAL A 63 3.86 -2.97 -18.07
CA VAL A 63 2.80 -2.04 -17.69
C VAL A 63 3.35 -0.63 -17.82
N ILE A 64 2.89 0.14 -18.80
CA ILE A 64 3.39 1.49 -19.10
C ILE A 64 2.90 2.48 -18.06
N ASN A 65 1.61 2.40 -17.73
CA ASN A 65 0.99 3.21 -16.70
C ASN A 65 -0.13 2.44 -16.02
N PHE A 66 -0.46 2.86 -14.80
CA PHE A 66 -1.69 2.45 -14.12
C PHE A 66 -2.20 3.60 -13.26
N LYS A 67 -3.51 3.65 -13.05
CA LYS A 67 -4.18 4.62 -12.21
C LYS A 67 -5.28 3.92 -11.41
N ILE A 68 -5.29 4.13 -10.10
CA ILE A 68 -6.36 3.67 -9.20
C ILE A 68 -7.27 4.85 -8.88
N GLU A 69 -8.55 4.67 -9.18
CA GLU A 69 -9.66 5.58 -8.87
C GLU A 69 -10.75 4.83 -8.10
N SER A 70 -11.72 5.56 -7.56
CA SER A 70 -12.87 4.95 -6.92
C SER A 70 -13.62 4.04 -7.88
N GLY A 71 -13.65 2.75 -7.55
CA GLY A 71 -14.32 1.70 -8.30
C GLY A 71 -13.63 1.24 -9.59
N ARG A 72 -12.49 1.82 -9.95
CA ARG A 72 -11.84 1.53 -11.24
C ARG A 72 -10.32 1.63 -11.18
N VAL A 73 -9.65 0.66 -11.80
CA VAL A 73 -8.24 0.71 -12.16
C VAL A 73 -8.13 0.73 -13.68
N THR A 74 -7.36 1.67 -14.21
CA THR A 74 -7.04 1.75 -15.64
C THR A 74 -5.54 1.59 -15.85
N ALA A 75 -5.14 0.92 -16.92
CA ALA A 75 -3.74 0.71 -17.24
C ALA A 75 -3.50 0.54 -18.73
N ARG A 76 -2.26 0.78 -19.16
CA ARG A 76 -1.76 0.50 -20.51
C ARG A 76 -0.67 -0.56 -20.42
N VAL A 77 -0.81 -1.66 -21.17
CA VAL A 77 0.13 -2.78 -21.14
C VAL A 77 0.67 -3.03 -22.53
N GLN A 78 1.99 -2.98 -22.68
CA GLN A 78 2.67 -3.29 -23.93
C GLN A 78 2.65 -4.80 -24.17
N GLY A 79 2.29 -5.18 -25.39
CA GLY A 79 2.35 -6.56 -25.86
C GLY A 79 3.24 -6.66 -27.10
N SER A 80 2.94 -7.62 -27.98
CA SER A 80 3.61 -7.73 -29.28
C SER A 80 3.10 -6.71 -30.32
N ALA A 81 1.90 -6.17 -30.12
CA ALA A 81 1.30 -5.17 -31.01
C ALA A 81 2.08 -3.84 -31.00
N SER A 82 1.91 -3.04 -32.06
CA SER A 82 2.49 -1.69 -32.14
C SER A 82 1.94 -0.76 -31.06
N MET A 83 0.63 -0.82 -30.83
CA MET A 83 -0.04 -0.02 -29.80
C MET A 83 -0.22 -0.84 -28.51
N PRO A 84 0.02 -0.24 -27.33
CA PRO A 84 -0.28 -0.87 -26.05
C PRO A 84 -1.77 -1.19 -25.91
N TYR A 85 -2.09 -2.26 -25.20
CA TYR A 85 -3.46 -2.63 -24.88
C TYR A 85 -3.96 -1.81 -23.69
N SER A 86 -5.21 -1.36 -23.76
CA SER A 86 -5.94 -0.83 -22.62
C SER A 86 -6.45 -1.96 -21.72
N VAL A 87 -6.27 -1.80 -20.41
CA VAL A 87 -6.82 -2.68 -19.38
C VAL A 87 -7.69 -1.84 -18.44
N LYS A 88 -8.87 -2.37 -18.11
CA LYS A 88 -9.78 -1.82 -17.11
C LYS A 88 -10.16 -2.92 -16.12
N ILE A 89 -10.07 -2.62 -14.85
CA ILE A 89 -10.55 -3.46 -13.75
C ILE A 89 -11.52 -2.61 -12.95
N GLU A 90 -12.73 -3.10 -12.74
CA GLU A 90 -13.80 -2.40 -12.05
C GLU A 90 -14.28 -3.25 -10.88
N LEU A 91 -14.42 -2.59 -9.74
CA LEU A 91 -14.89 -3.16 -8.49
C LEU A 91 -15.92 -2.19 -7.92
N GLU A 92 -17.08 -2.68 -7.52
CA GLU A 92 -18.14 -1.80 -7.04
C GLU A 92 -17.70 -1.05 -5.76
N PRO A 93 -17.75 0.30 -5.75
CA PRO A 93 -17.58 1.09 -4.55
C PRO A 93 -18.69 0.80 -3.55
N PHE A 94 -18.40 0.97 -2.27
CA PHE A 94 -19.45 0.94 -1.25
C PHE A 94 -20.22 2.26 -1.23
N THR A 95 -21.48 2.21 -0.83
CA THR A 95 -22.31 3.40 -0.62
C THR A 95 -21.87 4.16 0.63
N ASP A 96 -22.31 5.41 0.76
CA ASP A 96 -22.00 6.23 1.94
C ASP A 96 -22.59 5.62 3.23
N GLU A 97 -23.75 4.96 3.15
CA GLU A 97 -24.38 4.27 4.28
C GLU A 97 -23.56 3.05 4.71
N GLN A 98 -23.06 2.28 3.74
CA GLN A 98 -22.18 1.14 4.01
C GLN A 98 -20.89 1.61 4.69
N TRP A 99 -20.27 2.64 4.15
CA TRP A 99 -19.08 3.24 4.75
C TRP A 99 -19.34 3.81 6.15
N LYS A 100 -20.50 4.42 6.40
CA LYS A 100 -20.87 4.91 7.73
C LYS A 100 -20.90 3.76 8.75
N LYS A 101 -21.48 2.61 8.39
CA LYS A 101 -21.51 1.41 9.24
C LYS A 101 -20.10 0.86 9.49
N ILE A 102 -19.32 0.67 8.43
CA ILE A 102 -17.93 0.18 8.53
C ILE A 102 -17.10 1.07 9.47
N ILE A 103 -17.15 2.39 9.27
CA ILE A 103 -16.38 3.33 10.09
C ILE A 103 -16.83 3.31 11.54
N SER A 104 -18.14 3.20 11.81
CA SER A 104 -18.67 3.07 13.17
C SER A 104 -18.08 1.85 13.88
N THR A 105 -18.15 0.68 13.24
CA THR A 105 -17.57 -0.56 13.80
C THR A 105 -16.06 -0.47 13.94
N MET A 106 -15.38 0.17 12.98
CA MET A 106 -13.94 0.34 13.04
C MET A 106 -13.50 1.30 14.16
N SER A 107 -14.30 2.32 14.48
CA SER A 107 -13.98 3.30 15.52
C SER A 107 -14.03 2.72 16.94
N GLU A 108 -14.78 1.64 17.15
CA GLU A 108 -14.86 0.92 18.43
C GLU A 108 -13.51 0.30 18.83
N ARG A 109 -12.65 -0.03 17.85
CA ARG A 109 -11.36 -0.69 18.07
C ARG A 109 -10.20 0.23 17.70
N ALA A 110 -9.58 0.87 18.70
CA ALA A 110 -8.45 1.79 18.50
C ALA A 110 -7.27 1.17 17.72
N ILE A 111 -7.08 -0.15 17.81
CA ILE A 111 -6.03 -0.88 17.09
C ILE A 111 -6.15 -0.77 15.56
N PHE A 112 -7.36 -0.65 15.01
CA PHE A 112 -7.53 -0.51 13.56
C PHE A 112 -6.96 0.81 13.05
N ILE A 113 -7.23 1.91 13.75
CA ILE A 113 -6.68 3.22 13.40
C ILE A 113 -5.17 3.21 13.55
N ALA A 114 -4.65 2.68 14.66
CA ALA A 114 -3.22 2.63 14.91
C ALA A 114 -2.48 1.91 13.77
N LYS A 115 -2.92 0.70 13.40
CA LYS A 115 -2.33 -0.07 12.29
C LYS A 115 -2.47 0.64 10.95
N LEU A 116 -3.63 1.22 10.65
CA LEU A 116 -3.83 1.96 9.40
C LEU A 116 -2.96 3.21 9.30
N LEU A 117 -2.69 3.91 10.42
CA LEU A 117 -1.75 5.04 10.44
C LEU A 117 -0.31 4.60 10.17
N ASP A 118 0.04 3.35 10.48
CA ASP A 118 1.32 2.73 10.14
C ASP A 118 1.31 2.08 8.74
N SER A 119 0.30 2.38 7.90
CA SER A 119 0.08 1.77 6.58
C SER A 119 0.06 0.24 6.62
N GLU A 120 -0.46 -0.34 7.71
CA GLU A 120 -0.66 -1.77 7.88
C GLU A 120 -2.16 -2.11 7.88
N MET A 121 -2.57 -3.12 7.10
CA MET A 121 -3.95 -3.62 7.16
C MET A 121 -4.16 -4.45 8.45
N PRO A 122 -5.10 -4.06 9.35
CA PRO A 122 -5.40 -4.84 10.54
C PRO A 122 -5.92 -6.23 10.17
N PRO A 123 -5.42 -7.33 10.78
CA PRO A 123 -5.81 -8.69 10.41
C PRO A 123 -7.31 -8.94 10.54
N ASP A 124 -7.94 -8.35 11.56
CA ASP A 124 -9.37 -8.55 11.86
C ASP A 124 -10.26 -7.47 11.22
N ILE A 125 -9.71 -6.65 10.31
CA ILE A 125 -10.48 -5.58 9.69
C ILE A 125 -11.68 -6.11 8.90
N GLU A 126 -11.55 -7.33 8.34
CA GLU A 126 -12.63 -7.94 7.57
C GLU A 126 -13.86 -8.23 8.42
N GLU A 127 -13.71 -8.43 9.74
CA GLU A 127 -14.86 -8.55 10.65
C GLU A 127 -15.74 -7.30 10.61
N ALA A 128 -15.14 -6.10 10.55
CA ALA A 128 -15.88 -4.84 10.48
C ALA A 128 -16.69 -4.73 9.16
N PHE A 129 -16.18 -5.30 8.07
CA PHE A 129 -16.91 -5.39 6.81
C PHE A 129 -18.01 -6.47 6.87
N SER A 130 -17.71 -7.64 7.42
CA SER A 130 -18.65 -8.76 7.53
C SER A 130 -19.86 -8.45 8.42
N ILE A 131 -19.67 -7.72 9.54
CA ILE A 131 -20.78 -7.22 10.38
C ILE A 131 -21.72 -6.32 9.57
N SER A 132 -21.17 -5.58 8.60
CA SER A 132 -21.95 -4.73 7.68
C SER A 132 -22.51 -5.50 6.47
N GLY A 133 -22.36 -6.82 6.41
CA GLY A 133 -22.85 -7.69 5.33
C GLY A 133 -22.11 -7.52 4.00
N ILE A 134 -20.89 -6.97 4.02
CA ILE A 134 -20.09 -6.69 2.82
C ILE A 134 -18.68 -7.23 2.98
N SER A 135 -17.98 -7.39 1.85
CA SER A 135 -16.63 -7.93 1.83
C SER A 135 -15.66 -6.92 1.23
N LEU A 136 -14.56 -6.65 1.92
CA LEU A 136 -13.52 -5.72 1.45
C LEU A 136 -12.91 -6.20 0.13
N PHE A 137 -12.68 -7.51 0.01
CA PHE A 137 -12.09 -8.14 -1.17
C PHE A 137 -13.16 -8.75 -2.08
N PRO A 138 -12.91 -8.90 -3.38
CA PRO A 138 -13.85 -9.58 -4.27
C PRO A 138 -13.89 -11.07 -3.95
N GLU A 139 -15.02 -11.58 -3.47
CA GLU A 139 -15.19 -13.00 -3.11
C GLU A 139 -15.46 -13.89 -4.32
N ASN A 140 -16.09 -13.32 -5.35
CA ASN A 140 -16.46 -14.02 -6.57
C ASN A 140 -16.17 -13.18 -7.81
N ARG A 141 -16.16 -13.85 -8.97
CA ARG A 141 -15.82 -13.24 -10.27
C ARG A 141 -16.82 -12.15 -10.68
N GLY A 142 -18.07 -12.23 -10.23
CA GLY A 142 -19.12 -11.26 -10.59
C GLY A 142 -18.87 -9.86 -10.05
N LEU A 143 -18.16 -9.76 -8.92
CA LEU A 143 -17.80 -8.49 -8.28
C LEU A 143 -16.64 -7.77 -8.96
N LEU A 144 -15.81 -8.49 -9.73
CA LEU A 144 -14.61 -7.94 -10.36
C LEU A 144 -14.75 -7.97 -11.89
N LYS A 145 -15.23 -6.86 -12.45
CA LYS A 145 -15.40 -6.71 -13.90
C LYS A 145 -14.06 -6.32 -14.53
N THR A 146 -13.65 -7.05 -15.54
CA THR A 146 -12.32 -6.89 -16.14
C THR A 146 -12.41 -6.88 -17.65
N HIS A 147 -11.70 -5.95 -18.27
CA HIS A 147 -11.69 -5.75 -19.71
C HIS A 147 -10.27 -5.47 -20.22
N CYS A 148 -9.93 -6.04 -21.36
CA CYS A 148 -8.70 -5.74 -22.07
C CYS A 148 -8.97 -5.69 -23.58
N SER A 149 -8.35 -4.74 -24.28
CA SER A 149 -8.45 -4.61 -25.74
C SER A 149 -7.56 -5.59 -26.53
N CYS A 150 -6.96 -6.58 -25.86
CA CYS A 150 -6.17 -7.60 -26.55
C CYS A 150 -7.06 -8.64 -27.25
N PRO A 151 -6.58 -9.29 -28.31
CA PRO A 151 -7.35 -10.32 -29.02
C PRO A 151 -7.48 -11.65 -28.26
N ASP A 152 -6.95 -11.76 -27.03
CA ASP A 152 -7.12 -12.96 -26.20
C ASP A 152 -8.51 -12.94 -25.53
N HIS A 153 -9.38 -13.87 -25.92
CA HIS A 153 -10.73 -14.02 -25.37
C HIS A 153 -10.74 -14.52 -23.91
N ALA A 154 -9.61 -14.96 -23.36
CA ALA A 154 -9.55 -15.37 -21.97
C ALA A 154 -9.66 -14.17 -21.03
N ASN A 155 -10.40 -14.36 -19.94
CA ASN A 155 -10.56 -13.34 -18.92
C ASN A 155 -10.40 -13.92 -17.51
N PRO A 156 -9.32 -13.60 -16.77
CA PRO A 156 -8.25 -12.64 -17.10
C PRO A 156 -7.26 -13.14 -18.16
N CYS A 157 -6.92 -12.27 -19.13
CA CYS A 157 -5.79 -12.47 -20.04
C CYS A 157 -4.46 -12.14 -19.34
N LYS A 158 -3.32 -12.41 -20.00
CA LYS A 158 -1.99 -12.11 -19.44
C LYS A 158 -1.79 -10.62 -19.09
N HIS A 159 -2.40 -9.69 -19.82
CA HIS A 159 -2.31 -8.26 -19.53
C HIS A 159 -3.12 -7.88 -18.29
N ILE A 160 -4.33 -8.43 -18.15
CA ILE A 160 -5.15 -8.23 -16.94
C ILE A 160 -4.43 -8.81 -15.72
N ALA A 161 -3.87 -10.01 -15.84
CA ALA A 161 -3.09 -10.62 -14.76
C ALA A 161 -1.85 -9.78 -14.38
N ALA A 162 -1.14 -9.19 -15.36
CA ALA A 162 -0.02 -8.30 -15.10
C ALA A 162 -0.44 -7.08 -14.25
N VAL A 163 -1.57 -6.46 -14.59
CA VAL A 163 -2.11 -5.31 -13.84
C VAL A 163 -2.52 -5.72 -12.43
N HIS A 164 -3.11 -6.91 -12.23
CA HIS A 164 -3.45 -7.39 -10.88
C HIS A 164 -2.23 -7.61 -10.00
N TYR A 165 -1.10 -8.08 -10.55
CA TYR A 165 0.12 -8.23 -9.78
C TYR A 165 0.75 -6.88 -9.40
N ILE A 166 0.75 -5.90 -10.31
CA ILE A 166 1.16 -4.53 -9.98
C ILE A 166 0.25 -3.93 -8.91
N LEU A 167 -1.06 -4.13 -9.04
CA LEU A 167 -2.05 -3.66 -8.07
C LEU A 167 -1.85 -4.30 -6.69
N ALA A 168 -1.53 -5.59 -6.64
CA ALA A 168 -1.22 -6.27 -5.37
C ALA A 168 0.07 -5.74 -4.72
N GLU A 169 1.09 -5.40 -5.51
CA GLU A 169 2.29 -4.74 -4.97
C GLU A 169 1.98 -3.31 -4.49
N GLU A 170 1.09 -2.60 -5.18
CA GLU A 170 0.62 -1.29 -4.71
C GLU A 170 -0.10 -1.40 -3.37
N PHE A 171 -0.93 -2.43 -3.18
CA PHE A 171 -1.58 -2.69 -1.89
C PHE A 171 -0.58 -3.05 -0.80
N ASP A 172 0.47 -3.82 -1.12
CA ASP A 172 1.56 -4.11 -0.17
C ASP A 172 2.27 -2.83 0.31
N ARG A 173 2.36 -1.80 -0.56
CA ARG A 173 2.94 -0.49 -0.24
C ARG A 173 1.98 0.39 0.55
N ASP A 174 0.72 0.44 0.14
CA ASP A 174 -0.32 1.27 0.75
C ASP A 174 -1.68 0.54 0.80
N PRO A 175 -2.13 0.09 1.99
CA PRO A 175 -3.42 -0.58 2.13
C PRO A 175 -4.61 0.35 1.83
N PHE A 176 -4.44 1.67 1.90
CA PHE A 176 -5.51 2.61 1.59
C PHE A 176 -5.92 2.59 0.12
N MET A 177 -5.07 2.06 -0.76
CA MET A 177 -5.42 1.89 -2.17
C MET A 177 -6.57 0.88 -2.38
N ILE A 178 -6.74 -0.10 -1.48
CA ILE A 178 -7.90 -1.00 -1.50
C ILE A 178 -9.17 -0.23 -1.12
N PHE A 179 -9.12 0.59 -0.08
CA PHE A 179 -10.28 1.38 0.32
C PHE A 179 -10.64 2.45 -0.70
N LYS A 180 -9.62 3.07 -1.33
CA LYS A 180 -9.81 4.01 -2.44
C LYS A 180 -10.55 3.33 -3.57
N LEU A 181 -10.15 2.11 -3.94
CA LEU A 181 -10.86 1.32 -4.94
C LEU A 181 -12.31 1.02 -4.51
N ARG A 182 -12.56 0.85 -3.21
CA ARG A 182 -13.90 0.72 -2.61
C ARG A 182 -14.64 2.05 -2.37
N GLY A 183 -14.10 3.17 -2.86
CA GLY A 183 -14.78 4.46 -2.86
C GLY A 183 -14.37 5.42 -1.74
N MET A 184 -13.47 5.04 -0.82
CA MET A 184 -13.04 5.93 0.26
C MET A 184 -11.53 6.08 0.35
N GLY A 185 -11.05 7.32 0.16
CA GLY A 185 -9.63 7.65 0.29
C GLY A 185 -9.15 7.75 1.74
N GLU A 186 -7.84 7.62 1.90
CA GLU A 186 -7.12 7.70 3.18
C GLU A 186 -7.56 8.86 4.09
N LYS A 187 -7.49 10.10 3.57
CA LYS A 187 -7.83 11.31 4.35
C LYS A 187 -9.25 11.25 4.92
N ASN A 188 -10.19 10.72 4.13
CA ASN A 188 -11.59 10.59 4.56
C ASN A 188 -11.75 9.52 5.63
N ILE A 189 -11.08 8.37 5.49
CA ILE A 189 -11.09 7.29 6.48
C ILE A 189 -10.52 7.78 7.81
N ILE A 190 -9.32 8.35 7.79
CA ILE A 190 -8.64 8.83 8.99
C ILE A 190 -9.45 9.94 9.66
N SER A 191 -9.97 10.89 8.88
CA SER A 191 -10.82 11.97 9.40
C SER A 191 -12.06 11.42 10.09
N LYS A 192 -12.82 10.53 9.43
CA LYS A 192 -14.06 9.99 9.98
C LYS A 192 -13.81 9.15 11.23
N LEU A 193 -12.76 8.32 11.24
CA LEU A 193 -12.37 7.53 12.41
C LEU A 193 -11.96 8.39 13.60
N ARG A 194 -11.28 9.53 13.36
CA ARG A 194 -10.94 10.49 14.42
C ARG A 194 -12.15 11.20 14.98
N THR A 195 -13.08 11.64 14.12
CA THR A 195 -14.30 12.33 14.56
C THR A 195 -15.15 11.44 15.46
N MET A 196 -15.36 10.17 15.09
CA MET A 196 -16.17 9.24 15.89
C MET A 196 -15.56 8.96 17.27
N ARG A 197 -14.23 8.86 17.38
CA ARG A 197 -13.57 8.69 18.68
C ARG A 197 -13.45 9.98 19.49
N GLY A 198 -13.33 11.12 18.81
CA GLY A 198 -13.26 12.43 19.47
C GLY A 198 -14.60 12.82 20.11
N SER A 199 -15.72 12.37 19.55
CA SER A 199 -17.05 12.57 20.14
C SER A 199 -17.33 11.71 21.37
N ASP A 200 -16.58 10.62 21.58
CA ASP A 200 -16.72 9.72 22.74
C ASP A 200 -15.81 10.09 23.92
N THR A 201 -15.23 11.30 23.94
CA THR A 201 -14.35 11.71 25.03
C THR A 201 -15.15 12.32 26.21
N GLU A 202 -16.03 11.54 26.81
CA GLU A 202 -16.13 11.54 28.28
C GLU A 202 -15.08 10.55 28.77
N VAL A 203 -14.17 11.04 29.62
CA VAL A 203 -13.06 10.27 30.17
C VAL A 203 -13.61 9.10 30.97
N THR A 204 -13.69 7.93 30.33
CA THR A 204 -13.85 6.64 30.99
C THR A 204 -12.57 5.85 30.78
N GLU A 205 -12.07 5.31 31.87
CA GLU A 205 -10.83 4.56 31.98
C GLU A 205 -10.68 3.59 30.80
N GLY A 206 -9.54 3.68 30.11
CA GLY A 206 -9.31 2.94 28.89
C GLY A 206 -9.48 1.42 29.09
N PRO A 207 -9.97 0.69 28.08
CA PRO A 207 -10.14 -0.75 28.20
C PRO A 207 -8.78 -1.40 28.46
N GLU A 208 -8.70 -2.19 29.54
CA GLU A 208 -7.57 -3.06 29.82
C GLU A 208 -7.26 -3.90 28.58
N LEU A 209 -6.03 -3.75 28.09
CA LEU A 209 -5.52 -4.50 26.96
C LEU A 209 -5.48 -5.99 27.33
N SER A 210 -6.37 -6.81 26.77
CA SER A 210 -6.33 -8.26 26.97
C SER A 210 -5.02 -8.81 26.36
N THR A 211 -4.17 -9.35 27.24
CA THR A 211 -2.82 -9.83 26.95
C THR A 211 -2.81 -11.30 26.53
N GLU A 212 -3.73 -11.71 25.66
CA GLU A 212 -3.94 -13.14 25.41
C GLU A 212 -2.93 -13.78 24.44
N ASN A 213 -2.04 -13.03 23.77
CA ASN A 213 -1.05 -13.62 22.85
C ASN A 213 0.33 -12.95 22.83
N PHE A 214 0.70 -12.19 23.86
CA PHE A 214 2.10 -11.85 24.07
C PHE A 214 2.69 -12.88 25.03
N GLU A 215 3.59 -13.72 24.53
CA GLU A 215 4.49 -14.48 25.39
C GLU A 215 5.19 -13.44 26.28
N LYS A 216 4.78 -13.34 27.55
CA LYS A 216 5.33 -12.34 28.47
C LYS A 216 6.84 -12.57 28.46
N PRO A 217 7.65 -11.62 27.98
CA PRO A 217 9.10 -11.80 28.01
C PRO A 217 9.46 -12.08 29.46
N LYS A 218 10.31 -13.07 29.71
CA LYS A 218 10.82 -13.34 31.06
C LYS A 218 11.41 -12.04 31.60
N MET A 219 10.65 -11.36 32.45
CA MET A 219 11.10 -10.15 33.10
C MET A 219 12.13 -10.59 34.14
N VAL A 220 13.40 -10.40 33.81
CA VAL A 220 14.49 -10.51 34.77
C VAL A 220 14.30 -9.39 35.80
N SER A 221 14.57 -9.67 37.07
CA SER A 221 14.33 -8.67 38.11
C SER A 221 15.22 -7.44 37.91
N LEU A 222 14.73 -6.26 38.34
CA LEU A 222 15.52 -5.02 38.24
C LEU A 222 16.89 -5.13 38.92
N LYS A 223 16.98 -5.89 40.03
CA LYS A 223 18.26 -6.15 40.72
C LYS A 223 19.24 -6.94 39.85
N GLU A 224 18.75 -7.92 39.10
CA GLU A 224 19.58 -8.77 38.24
C GLU A 224 20.00 -8.06 36.94
N CYS A 225 19.20 -7.09 36.46
CA CYS A 225 19.50 -6.35 35.23
C CYS A 225 20.12 -4.96 35.44
N ALA A 226 20.21 -4.44 36.67
CA ALA A 226 20.70 -3.08 36.96
C ALA A 226 22.09 -2.80 36.36
N GLY A 227 23.02 -3.76 36.45
CA GLY A 227 24.38 -3.60 35.94
C GLY A 227 24.48 -3.51 34.40
N ASN A 228 23.48 -4.08 33.71
CA ASN A 228 23.42 -4.11 32.25
C ASN A 228 22.27 -3.24 31.69
N PHE A 229 21.59 -2.46 32.53
CA PHE A 229 20.40 -1.69 32.16
C PHE A 229 20.70 -0.66 31.06
N TRP A 230 21.85 0.02 31.17
CA TRP A 230 22.34 0.97 30.16
C TRP A 230 23.21 0.33 29.08
N SER A 231 23.40 -0.99 29.12
CA SER A 231 24.23 -1.70 28.14
C SER A 231 23.44 -1.95 26.86
N LYS A 232 24.09 -1.78 25.71
CA LYS A 232 23.48 -1.99 24.38
C LYS A 232 23.20 -3.49 24.17
N ASN A 233 22.03 -3.96 24.62
CA ASN A 233 21.56 -5.28 24.25
C ASN A 233 21.37 -5.33 22.72
N ARG A 234 21.86 -6.38 22.07
CA ARG A 234 22.03 -6.48 20.59
C ARG A 234 20.72 -6.48 19.78
N ASP A 235 19.58 -6.26 20.42
CA ASP A 235 18.27 -6.25 19.77
C ASP A 235 17.84 -4.86 19.27
N PHE A 236 18.50 -3.76 19.68
CA PHE A 236 18.20 -2.42 19.13
C PHE A 236 18.48 -2.33 17.62
N GLU A 237 19.48 -3.07 17.12
CA GLU A 237 19.82 -3.11 15.69
C GLU A 237 18.74 -3.81 14.86
N LYS A 238 17.88 -4.62 15.50
CA LYS A 238 16.75 -5.29 14.84
C LYS A 238 15.49 -4.43 14.83
N ILE A 239 15.47 -3.32 15.56
CA ILE A 239 14.32 -2.42 15.56
C ILE A 239 14.30 -1.71 14.20
N PRO A 240 13.27 -1.90 13.38
CA PRO A 240 13.16 -1.17 12.14
C PRO A 240 12.92 0.31 12.46
N ILE A 241 13.94 1.14 12.26
CA ILE A 241 13.81 2.59 12.40
C ILE A 241 13.37 3.12 11.04
N SER A 242 12.13 3.60 10.97
CA SER A 242 11.61 4.33 9.81
C SER A 242 11.52 5.81 10.18
N VAL A 243 12.22 6.65 9.42
CA VAL A 243 12.18 8.10 9.61
C VAL A 243 11.22 8.67 8.59
N THR A 244 10.02 9.07 9.00
CA THR A 244 9.03 9.67 8.10
C THR A 244 8.60 11.03 8.61
N HIS A 245 8.04 11.84 7.70
CA HIS A 245 7.38 13.06 8.12
C HIS A 245 6.20 12.73 9.03
N PRO A 246 6.09 13.39 10.19
CA PRO A 246 4.91 13.22 11.02
C PRO A 246 3.68 13.74 10.27
N ILE A 247 2.62 12.93 10.25
CA ILE A 247 1.33 13.26 9.59
C ILE A 247 0.76 14.58 10.12
N VAL A 248 0.96 14.85 11.41
CA VAL A 248 0.63 16.11 12.06
C VAL A 248 1.93 16.81 12.45
N PRO A 249 2.26 17.97 11.86
CA PRO A 249 3.39 18.77 12.29
C PRO A 249 3.31 19.05 13.79
N ALA A 250 4.42 18.83 14.50
CA ALA A 250 4.56 19.04 15.94
C ALA A 250 3.50 18.30 16.80
N ALA A 251 3.10 17.08 16.40
CA ALA A 251 2.06 16.29 17.09
C ALA A 251 2.26 16.18 18.62
N VAL A 252 3.51 15.99 19.06
CA VAL A 252 3.86 15.90 20.49
C VAL A 252 3.60 17.23 21.20
N LEU A 253 4.01 18.35 20.62
CA LEU A 253 3.78 19.68 21.19
C LEU A 253 2.29 20.02 21.25
N LYS A 254 1.54 19.70 20.20
CA LYS A 254 0.08 19.89 20.18
C LYS A 254 -0.63 19.09 21.26
N ARG A 255 -0.12 17.89 21.57
CA ARG A 255 -0.68 17.04 22.64
C ARG A 255 -0.34 17.54 24.04
N LEU A 256 0.86 18.08 24.22
CA LEU A 256 1.31 18.65 25.49
C LEU A 256 0.70 20.03 25.78
N GLY A 257 0.20 20.71 24.74
CA GLY A 257 -0.41 22.03 24.85
C GLY A 257 0.63 23.15 24.92
N MET A 258 0.14 24.40 25.02
CA MET A 258 1.01 25.56 25.15
C MET A 258 1.56 25.62 26.59
N PRO A 259 2.89 25.63 26.78
CA PRO A 259 3.46 25.77 28.12
C PRO A 259 3.06 27.13 28.72
N PRO A 260 2.67 27.18 30.01
CA PRO A 260 2.10 28.40 30.61
C PRO A 260 3.09 29.56 30.77
N PHE A 261 4.37 29.33 30.48
CA PHE A 261 5.47 30.29 30.61
C PHE A 261 6.04 30.75 29.26
N LEU A 262 5.43 30.34 28.13
CA LEU A 262 5.86 30.71 26.78
C LEU A 262 4.79 31.55 26.09
N GLY A 263 5.23 32.52 25.28
CA GLY A 263 4.34 33.45 24.58
C GLY A 263 3.52 32.79 23.47
N ASP A 264 2.46 33.46 23.05
CA ASP A 264 1.43 32.95 22.11
C ASP A 264 1.99 32.46 20.76
N ASN A 265 3.16 32.96 20.34
CA ASN A 265 3.81 32.58 19.08
C ASN A 265 4.68 31.31 19.19
N PHE A 266 4.87 30.75 20.39
CA PHE A 266 5.79 29.63 20.61
C PHE A 266 5.49 28.45 19.69
N LEU A 267 4.22 28.00 19.64
CA LEU A 267 3.81 26.86 18.83
C LEU A 267 4.07 27.09 17.34
N ALA A 268 3.77 28.29 16.83
CA ALA A 268 3.97 28.63 15.42
C ALA A 268 5.46 28.66 15.05
N GLU A 269 6.33 29.10 15.96
CA GLU A 269 7.78 29.08 15.75
C GLU A 269 8.35 27.66 15.88
N THR A 270 7.91 26.90 16.87
CA THR A 270 8.39 25.52 17.06
C THR A 270 7.95 24.62 15.92
N GLU A 271 6.76 24.81 15.36
CA GLU A 271 6.30 24.07 14.18
C GLU A 271 7.25 24.23 12.98
N LYS A 272 7.75 25.45 12.74
CA LYS A 272 8.73 25.71 11.67
C LYS A 272 10.02 24.95 11.92
N ILE A 273 10.50 24.95 13.16
CA ILE A 273 11.71 24.24 13.58
C ILE A 273 11.52 22.73 13.42
N TYR A 274 10.40 22.19 13.90
CA TYR A 274 10.04 20.77 13.77
C TYR A 274 10.01 20.32 12.32
N LYS A 275 9.39 21.13 11.44
CA LYS A 275 9.36 20.84 10.00
C LYS A 275 10.76 20.77 9.42
N LEU A 276 11.61 21.75 9.71
CA LEU A 276 12.99 21.80 9.21
C LEU A 276 13.83 20.61 9.70
N ILE A 277 13.66 20.23 10.97
CA ILE A 277 14.33 19.04 11.54
C ILE A 277 13.81 17.76 10.89
N SER A 278 12.49 17.60 10.69
CA SER A 278 11.92 16.44 9.99
C SER A 278 12.43 16.35 8.55
N ASP A 279 12.46 17.46 7.81
CA ASP A 279 13.00 17.51 6.45
C ASP A 279 14.47 17.08 6.41
N ARG A 280 15.29 17.57 7.36
CA ARG A 280 16.70 17.19 7.44
C ARG A 280 16.87 15.73 7.86
N ALA A 281 16.09 15.24 8.82
CA ALA A 281 16.18 13.86 9.31
C ALA A 281 15.84 12.86 8.20
N VAL A 282 14.79 13.12 7.41
CA VAL A 282 14.45 12.30 6.25
C VAL A 282 15.56 12.38 5.18
N LYS A 283 16.11 13.57 4.94
CA LYS A 283 17.25 13.73 4.01
C LYS A 283 18.51 13.00 4.48
N GLU A 284 18.84 12.99 5.77
CA GLU A 284 20.00 12.25 6.28
C GLU A 284 19.76 10.74 6.24
N ALA A 285 18.56 10.30 6.63
CA ALA A 285 18.22 8.87 6.68
C ALA A 285 18.17 8.21 5.28
N TYR A 286 17.77 8.95 4.24
CA TYR A 286 17.56 8.38 2.89
C TYR A 286 18.29 9.10 1.75
N GLY A 287 18.87 10.28 1.98
CA GLY A 287 19.49 11.12 0.96
C GLY A 287 20.92 10.74 0.58
N GLY A 288 21.50 9.68 1.15
CA GLY A 288 22.77 9.10 0.71
C GLY A 288 22.68 8.23 -0.56
N VAL A 289 21.49 8.04 -1.13
CA VAL A 289 21.24 7.14 -2.30
C VAL A 289 20.87 7.91 -3.57
N ILE A 290 21.21 9.20 -3.67
CA ILE A 290 21.12 9.94 -4.92
C ILE A 290 22.54 10.32 -5.34
N ARG A 291 23.15 9.53 -6.23
CA ARG A 291 24.32 9.96 -6.98
C ARG A 291 23.91 11.14 -7.85
N ASP A 292 24.66 12.22 -7.71
CA ASP A 292 24.54 13.46 -8.46
C ASP A 292 24.53 13.25 -9.99
N GLU A 293 23.38 13.47 -10.62
CA GLU A 293 23.29 13.80 -12.05
C GLU A 293 22.94 15.28 -12.21
N GLN A 294 23.75 16.20 -11.69
CA GLN A 294 23.74 17.61 -12.13
C GLN A 294 25.11 18.31 -11.98
N LYS A 295 26.16 17.78 -12.62
CA LYS A 295 27.35 18.58 -12.99
C LYS A 295 28.02 18.06 -14.27
N GLN A 296 27.28 18.02 -15.39
CA GLN A 296 27.93 17.87 -16.71
C GLN A 296 27.07 18.46 -17.83
N ASN A 297 26.78 19.76 -17.78
CA ASN A 297 26.25 20.50 -18.94
C ASN A 297 26.52 22.01 -18.83
N HIS A 298 27.74 22.39 -18.45
CA HIS A 298 28.16 23.81 -18.54
C HIS A 298 29.65 24.03 -18.87
N ARG A 299 30.26 23.09 -19.58
CA ARG A 299 31.54 23.29 -20.26
C ARG A 299 31.40 22.82 -21.70
N ASP A 300 30.81 23.66 -22.54
CA ASP A 300 30.99 23.65 -24.02
C ASP A 300 30.38 24.92 -24.65
N ARG A 301 30.72 26.09 -24.09
CA ARG A 301 30.62 27.40 -24.77
C ARG A 301 31.79 28.29 -24.37
N CYS A 302 32.96 27.97 -24.91
CA CYS A 302 34.05 28.91 -25.16
C CYS A 302 35.07 28.22 -26.08
N LYS A 303 34.84 28.34 -27.38
CA LYS A 303 35.80 28.65 -28.44
C LYS A 303 35.00 29.01 -29.69
#